data_AF-A0A526RXF0-F1
#
_entry.id   AF-A0A526RXF0-F1
#
_cell.length_a   1.000
_cell.length_b   1.000
_cell.length_c   1.000
_cell.angle_alpha   90.00
_cell.angle_beta   90.00
_cell.angle_gamma   90.00
#
_symmetry.space_group_name_H-M   'P 1'
#
loop_
_entity.id
_entity.type
_entity.pdbx_description
1 polymer ?
#
loop_
_entity_poly.entity_id
_entity_poly.type
_entity_poly.pdbx_seq_one_letter_code
_entity_poly.pdbx_strand_id
1 'polypeptide(L)'
;MGAIVAQHGGDFIYSKGDDVLSLFESPETALRAACQISHQLTKGPLRARIGLHFGAVIRARGAVFGDVINVTARLSSTANPGEVLISQSFFEGLTAGSRSGLRLLDKMAFKGKQELFDVYTLRSDDGALTTHIASRGTIIDRRSVPPPQTKLVISYGDQLRSCRNNEFVTFGRSPECNIVVDLPWVSRHHATFTISNGKARLIERSSSGTFVSMGPDHEVFVRREDILLFGSGVISPGRRSTLGDVQVLHYEIVSG
;
A
#
# COMPACT_ATOMS: atom_id res chain seq x y z
N MET A 1 10.15 21.01 9.22
CA MET A 1 8.76 20.80 8.74
C MET A 1 7.84 21.98 9.06
N GLY A 2 7.70 22.42 10.32
CA GLY A 2 6.79 23.54 10.68
C GLY A 2 6.99 24.84 9.90
N ALA A 3 8.23 25.23 9.59
CA ALA A 3 8.51 26.42 8.76
C ALA A 3 7.97 26.32 7.33
N ILE A 4 7.99 25.12 6.72
CA ILE A 4 7.46 24.90 5.35
C ILE A 4 5.94 24.95 5.36
N VAL A 5 5.31 24.37 6.40
CA VAL A 5 3.87 24.42 6.59
C VAL A 5 3.40 25.88 6.69
N ALA A 6 4.04 26.68 7.54
CA ALA A 6 3.73 28.10 7.69
C ALA A 6 3.97 28.90 6.39
N GLN A 7 5.05 28.60 5.66
CA GLN A 7 5.38 29.27 4.39
C GLN A 7 4.28 29.09 3.32
N HIS A 8 3.59 27.94 3.33
CA HIS A 8 2.48 27.66 2.40
C HIS A 8 1.11 27.98 3.01
N GLY A 9 1.05 28.72 4.12
CA GLY A 9 -0.21 29.14 4.76
C GLY A 9 -0.96 28.01 5.47
N GLY A 10 -0.26 26.95 5.88
CA GLY A 10 -0.83 25.88 6.69
C GLY A 10 -0.74 26.14 8.19
N ASP A 11 -1.71 25.60 8.92
CA ASP A 11 -1.72 25.56 10.38
C ASP A 11 -1.04 24.26 10.86
N PHE A 12 0.04 24.39 11.61
CA PHE A 12 0.64 23.27 12.31
C PHE A 12 -0.19 22.93 13.55
N ILE A 13 -0.85 21.77 13.57
CA ILE A 13 -1.79 21.42 14.64
C ILE A 13 -1.08 20.72 15.80
N TYR A 14 -0.38 19.62 15.53
CA TYR A 14 0.42 18.94 16.54
C TYR A 14 1.51 18.04 15.91
N SER A 15 2.49 17.70 16.75
CA SER A 15 3.43 16.60 16.53
C SER A 15 3.30 15.60 17.67
N LYS A 16 3.20 14.31 17.35
CA LYS A 16 3.18 13.21 18.33
C LYS A 16 4.23 12.17 17.92
N GLY A 17 5.38 12.21 18.57
CA GLY A 17 6.53 11.38 18.16
C GLY A 17 7.03 11.82 16.77
N ASP A 18 7.05 10.88 15.84
CA ASP A 18 7.48 11.12 14.44
C ASP A 18 6.31 11.52 13.52
N ASP A 19 5.07 11.49 14.04
CA ASP A 19 3.88 11.87 13.27
C ASP A 19 3.59 13.36 13.41
N VAL A 20 3.38 14.02 12.28
CA VAL A 20 3.03 15.44 12.20
C VAL A 20 1.68 15.59 11.51
N LEU A 21 0.78 16.37 12.11
CA LEU A 21 -0.48 16.78 11.50
C LEU A 21 -0.50 18.28 11.22
N SER A 22 -0.82 18.64 9.98
CA SER A 22 -0.99 20.02 9.54
C SER A 22 -2.26 20.17 8.73
N LEU A 23 -2.91 21.32 8.85
CA LEU A 23 -4.12 21.66 8.10
C LEU A 23 -3.85 22.80 7.13
N PHE A 24 -4.56 22.76 6.02
CA PHE A 24 -4.53 23.80 5.00
C PHE A 24 -5.96 24.07 4.56
N GLU A 25 -6.26 25.33 4.23
CA GLU A 25 -7.56 25.71 3.70
C GLU A 25 -7.71 25.34 2.22
N SER A 26 -6.59 25.17 1.50
CA SER A 26 -6.57 24.84 0.08
C SER A 26 -5.77 23.57 -0.23
N PRO A 27 -6.34 22.61 -0.98
CA PRO A 27 -5.62 21.42 -1.48
C PRO A 27 -4.35 21.78 -2.26
N GLU A 28 -4.34 22.90 -3.00
CA GLU A 28 -3.18 23.35 -3.76
C GLU A 28 -2.00 23.71 -2.86
N THR A 29 -2.27 24.46 -1.78
CA THR A 29 -1.23 24.86 -0.82
C THR A 29 -0.70 23.65 -0.04
N ALA A 30 -1.58 22.72 0.33
CA ALA A 30 -1.20 21.47 0.97
C ALA A 30 -0.31 20.60 0.06
N LEU A 31 -0.65 20.48 -1.22
CA LEU A 31 0.12 19.70 -2.18
C LEU A 31 1.53 20.27 -2.36
N ARG A 32 1.67 21.59 -2.51
CA ARG A 32 2.98 22.25 -2.65
C ARG A 32 3.85 22.05 -1.41
N ALA A 33 3.28 22.21 -0.22
CA ALA A 33 3.98 21.97 1.04
C ALA A 33 4.45 20.50 1.13
N ALA A 34 3.58 19.55 0.79
CA ALA A 34 3.91 18.12 0.78
C ALA A 34 5.04 17.79 -0.20
N CYS A 35 5.01 18.32 -1.42
CA CYS A 35 6.08 18.15 -2.40
C CYS A 35 7.42 18.69 -1.89
N GLN A 36 7.41 19.89 -1.30
CA GLN A 36 8.63 20.50 -0.75
C GLN A 36 9.19 19.69 0.43
N ILE A 37 8.32 19.23 1.35
CA ILE A 37 8.71 18.37 2.47
C ILE A 37 9.30 17.05 1.95
N SER A 38 8.61 16.39 1.01
CA SER A 38 9.06 15.15 0.39
C SER A 38 10.43 15.32 -0.26
N HIS A 39 10.61 16.36 -1.07
CA HIS A 39 11.87 16.63 -1.77
C HIS A 39 13.05 16.91 -0.82
N GLN A 40 12.82 17.67 0.24
CA GLN A 40 13.88 17.94 1.24
C GLN A 40 14.27 16.69 2.01
N LEU A 41 13.30 15.86 2.39
CA LEU A 41 13.55 14.65 3.18
C LEU A 41 14.14 13.53 2.32
N THR A 42 13.80 13.43 1.03
CA THR A 42 14.48 12.48 0.11
C THR A 42 15.98 12.72 -0.04
N LYS A 43 16.48 13.93 0.28
CA LYS A 43 17.91 14.27 0.27
C LYS A 43 18.64 13.92 1.57
N GLY A 44 17.91 13.55 2.62
CA GLY A 44 18.45 13.16 3.92
C GLY A 44 18.28 11.65 4.22
N PRO A 45 18.74 11.18 5.39
CA PRO A 45 18.59 9.78 5.80
C PRO A 45 17.14 9.40 6.18
N LEU A 46 16.27 10.39 6.37
CA LEU A 46 14.88 10.21 6.79
C LEU A 46 13.94 10.31 5.59
N ARG A 47 13.08 9.31 5.40
CA ARG A 47 12.07 9.32 4.35
C ARG A 47 10.68 9.48 4.95
N ALA A 48 10.01 10.59 4.64
CA ALA A 48 8.65 10.83 5.11
C ALA A 48 7.63 9.95 4.39
N ARG A 49 6.59 9.55 5.12
CA ARG A 49 5.38 8.95 4.58
C ARG A 49 4.28 9.99 4.68
N ILE A 50 3.75 10.48 3.55
CA ILE A 50 2.82 11.61 3.54
C ILE A 50 1.45 11.15 3.06
N GLY A 51 0.41 11.51 3.80
CA GLY A 51 -0.99 11.30 3.41
C GLY A 51 -1.70 12.64 3.24
N LEU A 52 -2.47 12.81 2.17
CA LEU A 52 -3.25 14.01 1.88
C LEU A 52 -4.71 13.63 1.65
N HIS A 53 -5.60 14.23 2.45
CA HIS A 53 -7.03 14.05 2.32
C HIS A 53 -7.79 15.36 2.52
N PHE A 54 -8.92 15.49 1.84
CA PHE A 54 -9.76 16.68 1.87
C PHE A 54 -11.16 16.31 2.35
N GLY A 55 -11.68 17.07 3.31
CA GLY A 55 -12.98 16.82 3.92
C GLY A 55 -13.33 17.87 4.97
N ALA A 56 -14.55 17.78 5.49
CA ALA A 56 -15.03 18.69 6.53
C ALA A 56 -14.29 18.46 7.85
N VAL A 57 -13.97 19.57 8.53
CA VAL A 57 -13.20 19.57 9.77
C VAL A 57 -13.93 20.40 10.80
N ILE A 58 -14.08 19.89 12.02
CA ILE A 58 -14.65 20.64 13.13
C ILE A 58 -13.49 21.13 14.00
N ARG A 59 -13.38 22.46 14.14
CA ARG A 59 -12.44 23.09 15.08
C ARG A 59 -13.21 23.46 16.34
N ALA A 60 -12.79 22.91 17.49
CA ALA A 60 -13.38 23.23 18.79
C ALA A 60 -12.29 23.31 19.86
N ARG A 61 -12.26 24.42 20.61
CA ARG A 61 -11.33 24.64 21.75
C ARG A 61 -9.84 24.40 21.40
N GLY A 62 -9.40 24.78 20.21
CA GLY A 62 -8.02 24.61 19.75
C GLY A 62 -7.66 23.19 19.30
N ALA A 63 -8.62 22.25 19.33
CA ALA A 63 -8.45 20.91 18.80
C ALA A 63 -9.25 20.70 17.51
N VAL A 64 -8.75 19.78 16.69
CA VAL A 64 -9.30 19.43 15.38
C VAL A 64 -9.93 18.05 15.49
N PHE A 65 -11.18 17.93 15.03
CA PHE A 65 -11.93 16.68 15.03
C PHE A 65 -12.56 16.42 13.67
N GLY A 66 -12.68 15.15 13.31
CA GLY A 66 -13.36 14.70 12.10
C GLY A 66 -12.74 13.44 11.53
N ASP A 67 -13.51 12.76 10.68
CA ASP A 67 -13.07 11.57 9.95
C ASP A 67 -11.85 11.85 9.06
N VAL A 68 -11.70 13.12 8.66
CA VAL A 68 -10.56 13.62 7.88
C VAL A 68 -9.22 13.25 8.49
N ILE A 69 -9.09 13.26 9.82
CA ILE A 69 -7.83 12.97 10.53
C ILE A 69 -7.52 11.48 10.44
N ASN A 70 -8.54 10.65 10.64
CA ASN A 70 -8.39 9.20 10.60
C ASN A 70 -8.03 8.71 9.19
N VAL A 71 -8.68 9.28 8.17
CA VAL A 71 -8.40 8.98 6.76
C VAL A 71 -7.00 9.45 6.37
N THR A 72 -6.59 10.68 6.74
CA THR A 72 -5.23 11.19 6.49
C THR A 72 -4.16 10.32 7.14
N ALA A 73 -4.33 9.97 8.42
CA ALA A 73 -3.39 9.12 9.15
C ALA A 73 -3.29 7.72 8.54
N ARG A 74 -4.41 7.19 8.02
CA ARG A 74 -4.39 5.91 7.33
C ARG A 74 -3.64 5.98 6.01
N LEU A 75 -3.83 7.03 5.21
CA LEU A 75 -3.08 7.26 3.98
C LEU A 75 -1.58 7.36 4.27
N SER A 76 -1.16 8.16 5.25
CA SER A 76 0.27 8.27 5.60
C SER A 76 0.84 6.94 6.10
N SER A 77 0.11 6.20 6.94
CA SER A 77 0.58 4.89 7.44
C SER A 77 0.71 3.83 6.35
N THR A 78 -0.04 3.95 5.25
CA THR A 78 -0.03 3.02 4.12
C THR A 78 1.02 3.41 3.07
N ALA A 79 1.49 4.65 3.08
CA ALA A 79 2.50 5.14 2.16
C ALA A 79 3.87 4.46 2.40
N ASN A 80 4.60 4.16 1.33
CA ASN A 80 5.98 3.73 1.44
C ASN A 80 6.89 4.90 1.89
N PRO A 81 8.08 4.63 2.46
CA PRO A 81 9.02 5.70 2.81
C PRO A 81 9.42 6.54 1.59
N GLY A 82 9.10 7.84 1.62
CA GLY A 82 9.31 8.81 0.54
C GLY A 82 8.12 8.96 -0.39
N GLU A 83 7.00 8.30 -0.10
CA GLU A 83 5.79 8.33 -0.90
C GLU A 83 4.75 9.31 -0.34
N VAL A 84 4.01 9.94 -1.26
CA VAL A 84 2.87 10.81 -0.96
C VAL A 84 1.61 10.13 -1.49
N LEU A 85 0.68 9.78 -0.60
CA LEU A 85 -0.62 9.23 -0.96
C LEU A 85 -1.71 10.29 -0.84
N ILE A 86 -2.57 10.35 -1.85
CA ILE A 86 -3.57 11.42 -2.02
C ILE A 86 -4.94 10.77 -2.22
N SER A 87 -5.92 11.10 -1.39
CA SER A 87 -7.29 10.60 -1.57
C SER A 87 -7.97 11.20 -2.81
N GLN A 88 -9.02 10.52 -3.29
CA GLN A 88 -9.90 11.02 -4.34
C GLN A 88 -10.47 12.41 -4.07
N SER A 89 -11.02 12.65 -2.88
CA SER A 89 -11.62 13.96 -2.55
C SER A 89 -10.59 15.10 -2.60
N PHE A 90 -9.34 14.80 -2.23
CA PHE A 90 -8.25 15.76 -2.35
C PHE A 90 -7.87 15.99 -3.81
N PHE A 91 -7.76 14.93 -4.61
CA PHE A 91 -7.50 15.02 -6.04
C PHE A 91 -8.55 15.85 -6.79
N GLU A 92 -9.83 15.63 -6.47
CA GLU A 92 -10.96 16.39 -7.02
C GLU A 92 -10.92 17.87 -6.60
N GLY A 93 -10.33 18.20 -5.45
CA GLY A 93 -10.11 19.58 -5.01
C GLY A 93 -8.96 20.33 -5.71
N LEU A 94 -8.14 19.65 -6.53
CA LEU A 94 -7.01 20.25 -7.24
C LEU A 94 -7.39 20.81 -8.61
N THR A 95 -6.59 21.77 -9.10
CA THR A 95 -6.64 22.27 -10.47
C THR A 95 -6.14 21.24 -11.47
N ALA A 96 -6.54 21.37 -12.74
CA ALA A 96 -6.10 20.46 -13.81
C ALA A 96 -4.57 20.41 -13.98
N GLY A 97 -3.89 21.55 -13.80
CA GLY A 97 -2.43 21.63 -13.86
C GLY A 97 -1.77 20.78 -12.77
N SER A 98 -2.21 20.92 -11.53
CA SER A 98 -1.68 20.14 -10.40
C SER A 98 -2.02 18.65 -10.51
N ARG A 99 -3.19 18.29 -11.04
CA ARG A 99 -3.57 16.88 -11.30
C ARG A 99 -2.66 16.20 -12.31
N SER A 100 -2.11 16.93 -13.29
CA SER A 100 -1.24 16.35 -14.34
C SER A 100 0.06 15.75 -13.79
N GLY A 101 0.53 16.27 -12.65
CA GLY A 101 1.68 15.76 -11.91
C GLY A 101 1.36 14.58 -10.99
N LEU A 102 0.11 14.12 -10.96
CA LEU A 102 -0.34 13.00 -10.16
C LEU A 102 -0.68 11.80 -11.05
N ARG A 103 -0.57 10.60 -10.48
CA ARG A 103 -1.06 9.36 -11.11
C ARG A 103 -1.92 8.58 -10.13
N LEU A 104 -2.95 7.92 -10.63
CA LEU A 104 -3.70 6.95 -9.85
C LEU A 104 -2.75 5.82 -9.44
N LEU A 105 -2.70 5.54 -8.15
CA LEU A 105 -1.88 4.47 -7.58
C LEU A 105 -2.73 3.21 -7.37
N ASP A 106 -3.86 3.33 -6.68
CA ASP A 106 -4.70 2.20 -6.28
C ASP A 106 -6.12 2.65 -5.86
N LYS A 107 -7.00 1.69 -5.55
CA LYS A 107 -8.32 1.90 -4.92
C LYS A 107 -8.34 1.30 -3.51
N MET A 108 -8.55 2.11 -2.48
CA MET A 108 -8.49 1.69 -1.06
C MET A 108 -9.87 1.68 -0.38
N ALA A 109 -10.18 0.63 0.38
CA ALA A 109 -11.35 0.57 1.25
C ALA A 109 -11.07 1.23 2.62
N PHE A 110 -11.84 2.25 2.98
CA PHE A 110 -11.80 2.86 4.31
C PHE A 110 -12.80 2.19 5.27
N LYS A 111 -12.39 1.98 6.53
CA LYS A 111 -13.14 1.15 7.50
C LYS A 111 -14.47 1.85 7.81
N GLY A 112 -15.59 1.17 7.57
CA GLY A 112 -16.93 1.70 7.82
C GLY A 112 -17.68 2.24 6.59
N LYS A 113 -17.08 2.22 5.40
CA LYS A 113 -17.77 2.51 4.13
C LYS A 113 -17.52 1.39 3.12
N GLN A 114 -18.57 0.95 2.43
CA GLN A 114 -18.52 -0.13 1.42
C GLN A 114 -17.92 0.32 0.08
N GLU A 115 -17.50 1.58 -0.05
CA GLU A 115 -16.94 2.13 -1.28
C GLU A 115 -15.41 2.13 -1.29
N LEU A 116 -14.84 1.74 -2.42
CA LEU A 116 -13.42 1.80 -2.73
C LEU A 116 -13.08 3.23 -3.21
N PHE A 117 -12.13 3.89 -2.56
CA PHE A 117 -11.74 5.26 -2.89
C PHE A 117 -10.48 5.26 -3.75
N ASP A 118 -10.45 6.06 -4.81
CA ASP A 118 -9.25 6.26 -5.59
C ASP A 118 -8.14 6.92 -4.75
N VAL A 119 -6.93 6.40 -4.86
CA VAL A 119 -5.72 6.90 -4.20
C VAL A 119 -4.67 7.21 -5.26
N TYR A 120 -4.12 8.40 -5.21
CA TYR A 120 -3.16 8.95 -6.16
C TYR A 120 -1.79 9.15 -5.50
N THR A 121 -0.75 9.26 -6.32
CA THR A 121 0.63 9.57 -5.89
C THR A 121 1.29 10.55 -6.87
N LEU A 122 2.42 11.13 -6.48
CA LEU A 122 3.22 12.00 -7.35
C LEU A 122 3.80 11.20 -8.53
N ARG A 123 3.87 11.81 -9.71
CA ARG A 123 4.66 11.29 -10.83
C ARG A 123 6.14 11.49 -10.52
N SER A 124 6.91 10.42 -10.57
CA SER A 124 8.37 10.49 -10.43
C SER A 124 8.97 10.88 -11.77
N ASP A 125 9.61 12.06 -11.85
CA ASP A 125 10.54 12.37 -12.93
C ASP A 125 11.85 11.63 -12.65
N ASP A 126 11.90 10.33 -12.93
CA ASP A 126 13.12 9.55 -12.85
C ASP A 126 13.96 9.76 -14.13
N GLY A 127 14.41 11.00 -14.29
CA GLY A 127 15.31 11.44 -15.33
C GLY A 127 16.76 11.47 -14.83
N ALA A 128 17.34 10.31 -14.51
CA ALA A 128 18.79 10.03 -14.55
C ALA A 128 19.11 8.68 -13.88
N LEU A 129 18.86 7.58 -14.57
CA LEU A 129 19.68 6.36 -14.46
C LEU A 129 19.60 5.64 -15.80
N THR A 130 20.63 5.88 -16.60
CA THR A 130 20.92 5.27 -17.88
C THR A 130 20.77 3.74 -17.79
N THR A 131 19.73 3.22 -18.43
CA THR A 131 19.82 2.13 -19.41
C THR A 131 21.05 1.23 -19.27
N HIS A 132 20.90 0.11 -18.56
CA HIS A 132 21.36 -1.17 -19.08
C HIS A 132 20.13 -1.94 -19.53
N ILE A 133 19.58 -1.50 -20.67
CA ILE A 133 18.59 -2.24 -21.44
C ILE A 133 19.40 -3.32 -22.17
N ALA A 134 19.16 -4.59 -21.85
CA ALA A 134 19.40 -5.66 -22.80
C ALA A 134 18.37 -5.52 -23.93
N SER A 135 18.64 -4.59 -24.85
CA SER A 135 17.83 -4.40 -26.05
C SER A 135 18.42 -5.25 -27.15
N ARG A 136 17.74 -6.34 -27.48
CA ARG A 136 17.69 -6.83 -28.85
C ARG A 136 16.27 -7.26 -29.16
N GLY A 137 15.59 -6.45 -29.97
CA GLY A 137 14.24 -6.73 -30.44
C GLY A 137 13.47 -5.46 -30.76
N THR A 138 13.90 -4.80 -31.83
CA THR A 138 13.17 -3.90 -32.74
C THR A 138 12.02 -3.06 -32.19
N ILE A 139 12.19 -1.74 -32.35
CA ILE A 139 11.19 -0.68 -32.22
C ILE A 139 9.93 -1.07 -33.00
N ILE A 140 8.87 -1.42 -32.28
CA ILE A 140 7.49 -1.43 -32.79
C ILE A 140 6.70 -0.53 -31.85
N ASP A 141 6.04 0.45 -32.45
CA ASP A 141 5.04 1.36 -31.88
C ASP A 141 4.24 0.72 -30.73
N ARG A 142 4.56 1.06 -29.47
CA ARG A 142 3.82 0.62 -28.29
C ARG A 142 2.60 1.51 -28.04
N ARG A 143 1.68 1.53 -28.98
CA ARG A 143 0.25 1.60 -28.60
C ARG A 143 -0.08 0.24 -27.96
N SER A 144 -0.48 0.26 -26.69
CA SER A 144 -1.07 -0.87 -25.96
C SER A 144 -0.24 -2.18 -25.92
N VAL A 145 0.82 -2.23 -25.10
CA VAL A 145 1.24 -3.50 -24.50
C VAL A 145 0.75 -3.47 -23.05
N PRO A 146 -0.22 -4.32 -22.66
CA PRO A 146 -0.63 -4.45 -21.26
C PRO A 146 0.62 -4.71 -20.41
N PRO A 147 0.75 -4.14 -19.20
CA PRO A 147 1.79 -4.58 -18.28
C PRO A 147 1.73 -6.12 -18.18
N PRO A 148 2.88 -6.82 -18.10
CA PRO A 148 2.90 -8.27 -17.98
C PRO A 148 1.92 -8.68 -16.89
N GLN A 149 0.96 -9.55 -17.25
CA GLN A 149 -0.16 -9.88 -16.38
C GLN A 149 0.34 -10.86 -15.31
N THR A 150 1.08 -10.34 -14.32
CA THR A 150 1.49 -11.12 -13.16
C THR A 150 0.24 -11.57 -12.41
N LYS A 151 0.10 -12.89 -12.26
CA LYS A 151 -0.99 -13.54 -11.56
C LYS A 151 -0.40 -14.36 -10.42
N LEU A 152 -0.95 -14.21 -9.23
CA LEU A 152 -0.61 -15.02 -8.07
C LEU A 152 -1.73 -16.04 -7.90
N VAL A 153 -1.38 -17.32 -7.94
CA VAL A 153 -2.30 -18.42 -7.68
C VAL A 153 -2.05 -18.90 -6.26
N ILE A 154 -3.12 -19.11 -5.49
CA ILE A 154 -3.07 -19.58 -4.10
C ILE A 154 -3.98 -20.78 -3.96
N SER A 155 -3.48 -21.87 -3.38
CA SER A 155 -4.26 -23.06 -3.08
C SER A 155 -4.17 -23.46 -1.61
N TYR A 156 -5.27 -24.01 -1.09
CA TYR A 156 -5.38 -24.57 0.26
C TYR A 156 -6.49 -25.64 0.27
N GLY A 157 -6.12 -26.91 0.45
CA GLY A 157 -7.04 -28.03 0.23
C GLY A 157 -7.68 -27.94 -1.16
N ASP A 158 -9.02 -27.99 -1.22
CA ASP A 158 -9.78 -27.86 -2.47
C ASP A 158 -10.03 -26.40 -2.91
N GLN A 159 -9.59 -25.42 -2.12
CA GLN A 159 -9.81 -24.01 -2.42
C GLN A 159 -8.67 -23.49 -3.31
N LEU A 160 -9.02 -23.03 -4.51
CA LEU A 160 -8.11 -22.35 -5.42
C LEU A 160 -8.57 -20.92 -5.67
N ARG A 161 -7.66 -19.95 -5.52
CA ARG A 161 -7.89 -18.53 -5.81
C ARG A 161 -6.77 -17.97 -6.65
N SER A 162 -7.08 -16.92 -7.39
CA SER A 162 -6.07 -16.12 -8.06
C SER A 162 -6.21 -14.67 -7.70
N CYS A 163 -5.09 -14.00 -7.57
CA CYS A 163 -4.96 -12.59 -7.34
C CYS A 163 -4.21 -11.97 -8.53
N ARG A 164 -4.83 -11.02 -9.20
CA ARG A 164 -4.19 -10.14 -10.19
C ARG A 164 -3.83 -8.81 -9.55
N ASN A 165 -3.25 -7.91 -10.34
CA ASN A 165 -2.92 -6.57 -9.89
C ASN A 165 -4.17 -5.84 -9.33
N ASN A 166 -4.04 -5.26 -8.13
CA ASN A 166 -5.11 -4.57 -7.39
C ASN A 166 -6.28 -5.46 -6.94
N GLU A 167 -6.10 -6.79 -6.95
CA GLU A 167 -7.01 -7.70 -6.28
C GLU A 167 -6.48 -8.02 -4.87
N PHE A 168 -7.39 -8.44 -4.01
CA PHE A 168 -7.09 -8.89 -2.65
C PHE A 168 -7.65 -10.29 -2.46
N VAL A 169 -6.80 -11.23 -2.04
CA VAL A 169 -7.22 -12.56 -1.64
C VAL A 169 -6.92 -12.71 -0.15
N THR A 170 -7.97 -12.63 0.65
CA THR A 170 -7.90 -12.77 2.11
C THR A 170 -7.92 -14.24 2.51
N PHE A 171 -7.18 -14.59 3.56
CA PHE A 171 -7.34 -15.87 4.22
C PHE A 171 -7.45 -15.74 5.74
N GLY A 172 -8.14 -16.69 6.35
CA GLY A 172 -8.33 -16.74 7.79
C GLY A 172 -9.42 -17.73 8.17
N ARG A 173 -9.68 -17.82 9.48
CA ARG A 173 -10.68 -18.75 10.03
C ARG A 173 -12.13 -18.32 9.73
N SER A 174 -12.36 -17.04 9.44
CA SER A 174 -13.70 -16.55 9.13
C SER A 174 -14.20 -17.10 7.80
N PRO A 175 -15.47 -17.52 7.69
CA PRO A 175 -16.07 -17.90 6.40
C PRO A 175 -16.18 -16.73 5.41
N GLU A 176 -15.98 -15.49 5.87
CA GLU A 176 -15.94 -14.29 5.03
C GLU A 176 -14.62 -14.17 4.22
N CYS A 177 -13.60 -14.95 4.55
CA CYS A 177 -12.33 -14.94 3.84
C CYS A 177 -12.44 -15.62 2.48
N ASN A 178 -11.66 -15.13 1.49
CA ASN A 178 -11.65 -15.74 0.16
C ASN A 178 -11.11 -17.19 0.19
N ILE A 179 -10.18 -17.46 1.12
CA ILE A 179 -9.68 -18.78 1.48
C ILE A 179 -9.95 -18.99 2.97
N VAL A 180 -10.77 -19.98 3.30
CA VAL A 180 -11.11 -20.32 4.67
C VAL A 180 -10.10 -21.34 5.19
N VAL A 181 -9.37 -20.98 6.24
CA VAL A 181 -8.42 -21.83 6.96
C VAL A 181 -8.97 -22.05 8.36
N ASP A 182 -9.86 -23.03 8.50
CA ASP A 182 -10.60 -23.28 9.74
C ASP A 182 -9.75 -24.06 10.77
N LEU A 183 -8.76 -23.38 11.33
CA LEU A 183 -7.87 -23.93 12.34
C LEU A 183 -7.91 -23.07 13.62
N PRO A 184 -7.88 -23.65 14.82
CA PRO A 184 -8.05 -22.90 16.08
C PRO A 184 -7.01 -21.79 16.30
N TRP A 185 -5.79 -21.97 15.81
CA TRP A 185 -4.69 -21.00 15.95
C TRP A 185 -4.68 -19.93 14.86
N VAL A 186 -5.57 -20.00 13.88
CA VAL A 186 -5.65 -19.05 12.77
C VAL A 186 -6.61 -17.92 13.13
N SER A 187 -6.13 -16.67 13.01
CA SER A 187 -6.98 -15.48 13.18
C SER A 187 -8.15 -15.46 12.19
N ARG A 188 -9.29 -14.88 12.60
CA ARG A 188 -10.51 -14.75 11.77
C ARG A 188 -10.22 -14.11 10.39
N HIS A 189 -9.44 -13.04 10.38
CA HIS A 189 -8.86 -12.44 9.18
C HIS A 189 -7.35 -12.43 9.41
N HIS A 190 -6.64 -13.40 8.83
CA HIS A 190 -5.26 -13.68 9.19
C HIS A 190 -4.28 -12.82 8.40
N ALA A 191 -4.36 -12.91 7.07
CA ALA A 191 -3.52 -12.12 6.18
C ALA A 191 -4.20 -11.98 4.81
N THR A 192 -3.58 -11.19 3.94
CA THR A 192 -4.10 -10.88 2.62
C THR A 192 -3.00 -10.93 1.57
N PHE A 193 -3.25 -11.64 0.49
CA PHE A 193 -2.42 -11.60 -0.71
C PHE A 193 -2.84 -10.45 -1.60
N THR A 194 -1.85 -9.80 -2.21
CA THR A 194 -2.09 -8.79 -3.23
C THR A 194 -0.94 -8.75 -4.24
N ILE A 195 -1.20 -8.20 -5.42
CA ILE A 195 -0.16 -7.80 -6.37
C ILE A 195 -0.24 -6.29 -6.54
N SER A 196 0.90 -5.62 -6.33
CA SER A 196 1.06 -4.19 -6.59
C SER A 196 2.31 -3.96 -7.44
N ASN A 197 2.18 -3.22 -8.54
CA ASN A 197 3.27 -2.98 -9.51
C ASN A 197 3.94 -4.27 -10.01
N GLY A 198 3.16 -5.33 -10.23
CA GLY A 198 3.67 -6.64 -10.67
C GLY A 198 4.43 -7.43 -9.59
N LYS A 199 4.44 -6.97 -8.33
CA LYS A 199 5.07 -7.66 -7.21
C LYS A 199 4.00 -8.25 -6.28
N ALA A 200 4.05 -9.55 -6.06
CA ALA A 200 3.19 -10.22 -5.10
C ALA A 200 3.64 -9.92 -3.66
N ARG A 201 2.68 -9.72 -2.77
CA ARG A 201 2.90 -9.40 -1.35
C ARG A 201 1.91 -10.16 -0.49
N LEU A 202 2.37 -10.55 0.70
CA LEU A 202 1.53 -10.98 1.82
C LEU A 202 1.49 -9.87 2.86
N ILE A 203 0.28 -9.37 3.14
CA ILE A 203 -0.01 -8.40 4.20
C ILE A 203 -0.44 -9.20 5.44
N GLU A 204 0.46 -9.39 6.39
CA GLU A 204 0.24 -10.21 7.59
C GLU A 204 -0.30 -9.33 8.73
N ARG A 205 -1.45 -9.67 9.31
CA ARG A 205 -2.09 -8.89 10.38
C ARG A 205 -2.57 -9.74 11.55
N SER A 206 -2.17 -11.00 11.63
CA SER A 206 -2.73 -11.94 12.60
C SER A 206 -2.15 -11.77 14.00
N SER A 207 -2.83 -12.36 14.99
CA SER A 207 -2.28 -12.44 16.34
C SER A 207 -1.14 -13.48 16.46
N SER A 208 -1.17 -14.53 15.65
CA SER A 208 -0.28 -15.70 15.74
C SER A 208 0.97 -15.59 14.85
N GLY A 209 0.98 -14.67 13.89
CA GLY A 209 2.01 -14.59 12.85
C GLY A 209 1.86 -15.70 11.81
N THR A 210 2.70 -15.64 10.78
CA THR A 210 2.72 -16.54 9.63
C THR A 210 4.16 -16.91 9.28
N PHE A 211 4.42 -18.18 8.97
CA PHE A 211 5.70 -18.62 8.40
C PHE A 211 5.57 -18.67 6.88
N VAL A 212 6.53 -18.08 6.17
CA VAL A 212 6.58 -18.03 4.70
C VAL A 212 7.86 -18.69 4.23
N SER A 213 7.73 -19.80 3.51
CA SER A 213 8.83 -20.53 2.88
C SER A 213 8.85 -20.26 1.37
N MET A 214 9.98 -19.73 0.88
CA MET A 214 10.26 -19.39 -0.53
C MET A 214 11.25 -20.37 -1.17
N GLY A 215 11.54 -21.50 -0.52
CA GLY A 215 12.53 -22.49 -0.94
C GLY A 215 13.00 -23.38 0.20
N PRO A 216 13.77 -24.45 -0.08
CA PRO A 216 14.12 -25.50 0.88
C PRO A 216 14.83 -25.02 2.16
N ASP A 217 15.50 -23.87 2.14
CA ASP A 217 16.18 -23.27 3.30
C ASP A 217 15.80 -21.80 3.56
N HIS A 218 14.75 -21.29 2.91
CA HIS A 218 14.38 -19.87 2.99
C HIS A 218 12.99 -19.71 3.60
N GLU A 219 12.93 -19.81 4.93
CA GLU A 219 11.72 -19.56 5.70
C GLU A 219 11.85 -18.31 6.57
N VAL A 220 10.84 -17.45 6.50
CA VAL A 220 10.76 -16.21 7.26
C VAL A 220 9.49 -16.22 8.11
N PHE A 221 9.62 -15.85 9.38
CA PHE A 221 8.46 -15.58 10.23
C PHE A 221 8.06 -14.11 10.10
N VAL A 222 6.79 -13.87 9.81
CA VAL A 222 6.22 -12.54 9.60
C VAL A 222 5.04 -12.36 10.54
N ARG A 223 4.99 -11.22 11.24
CA ARG A 223 3.89 -10.92 12.15
C ARG A 223 3.60 -9.43 12.18
N ARG A 224 2.37 -9.04 11.81
CA ARG A 224 1.94 -7.64 11.70
C ARG A 224 2.81 -6.80 10.75
N GLU A 225 3.41 -7.47 9.79
CA GLU A 225 4.32 -6.91 8.80
C GLU A 225 3.92 -7.38 7.39
N ASP A 226 4.50 -6.75 6.38
CA ASP A 226 4.29 -7.09 4.99
C ASP A 226 5.56 -7.76 4.44
N ILE A 227 5.40 -8.80 3.62
CA ILE A 227 6.53 -9.47 2.96
C ILE A 227 6.28 -9.61 1.45
N LEU A 228 7.35 -9.42 0.66
CA LEU A 228 7.32 -9.69 -0.77
C LEU A 228 7.43 -11.20 -1.02
N LEU A 229 6.61 -11.67 -1.95
CA LEU A 229 6.63 -13.06 -2.39
C LEU A 229 7.34 -13.16 -3.73
N PHE A 230 8.09 -14.24 -3.91
CA PHE A 230 8.81 -14.55 -5.15
C PHE A 230 8.57 -16.00 -5.55
N GLY A 231 8.60 -16.27 -6.86
CA GLY A 231 8.45 -17.60 -7.43
C GLY A 231 7.21 -18.33 -6.90
N SER A 232 7.43 -19.47 -6.29
CA SER A 232 6.43 -20.26 -5.58
C SER A 232 6.90 -20.57 -4.17
N GLY A 233 5.98 -20.93 -3.29
CA GLY A 233 6.30 -21.19 -1.90
C GLY A 233 5.12 -21.69 -1.08
N VAL A 234 5.39 -21.84 0.21
CA VAL A 234 4.47 -22.39 1.21
C VAL A 234 4.26 -21.39 2.33
N ILE A 235 3.01 -21.25 2.77
CA ILE A 235 2.61 -20.33 3.83
C ILE A 235 1.89 -21.11 4.92
N SER A 236 2.40 -20.99 6.14
CA SER A 236 1.94 -21.74 7.31
C SER A 236 1.43 -20.77 8.38
N PRO A 237 0.11 -20.61 8.52
CA PRO A 237 -0.49 -19.67 9.47
C PRO A 237 -0.32 -20.12 10.93
N GLY A 238 0.28 -19.29 11.78
CA GLY A 238 0.40 -19.47 13.22
C GLY A 238 1.33 -20.58 13.72
N ARG A 239 1.72 -21.53 12.86
CA ARG A 239 2.64 -22.62 13.20
C ARG A 239 3.59 -22.90 12.05
N ARG A 240 4.80 -23.34 12.42
CA ARG A 240 5.81 -23.81 11.48
C ARG A 240 5.33 -25.11 10.85
N SER A 241 5.45 -25.25 9.54
CA SER A 241 5.14 -26.51 8.87
C SER A 241 6.28 -27.49 9.07
N THR A 242 5.92 -28.75 9.31
CA THR A 242 6.79 -29.90 9.16
C THR A 242 6.56 -30.53 7.78
N LEU A 243 7.60 -31.17 7.21
CA LEU A 243 7.51 -31.84 5.91
C LEU A 243 6.32 -32.81 5.89
N GLY A 244 5.32 -32.53 5.03
CA GLY A 244 4.10 -33.33 4.88
C GLY A 244 2.82 -32.71 5.46
N ASP A 245 2.86 -31.50 6.03
CA ASP A 245 1.68 -30.84 6.57
C ASP A 245 0.64 -30.48 5.48
N VAL A 246 -0.54 -31.08 5.56
CA VAL A 246 -1.70 -30.84 4.67
C VAL A 246 -2.38 -29.48 4.95
N GLN A 247 -1.89 -28.73 5.94
CA GLN A 247 -2.53 -27.52 6.48
C GLN A 247 -1.78 -26.22 6.12
N VAL A 248 -1.16 -26.20 4.95
CA VAL A 248 -0.41 -25.04 4.43
C VAL A 248 -1.05 -24.48 3.17
N LEU A 249 -0.88 -23.18 2.95
CA LEU A 249 -1.25 -22.55 1.68
C LEU A 249 -0.05 -22.66 0.74
N HIS A 250 -0.29 -23.06 -0.50
CA HIS A 250 0.70 -22.97 -1.57
C HIS A 250 0.43 -21.73 -2.39
N TYR A 251 1.48 -21.05 -2.82
CA TYR A 251 1.35 -19.94 -3.76
C TYR A 251 2.32 -20.10 -4.93
N GLU A 252 1.93 -19.57 -6.08
CA GLU A 252 2.75 -19.51 -7.29
C GLU A 252 2.51 -18.21 -8.04
N ILE A 253 3.58 -17.50 -8.38
CA ILE A 253 3.55 -16.29 -9.20
C ILE A 253 3.79 -16.68 -10.65
N VAL A 254 2.74 -16.58 -11.46
CA VAL A 254 2.77 -16.81 -12.90
C VAL A 254 2.94 -15.47 -13.60
N SER A 255 4.04 -15.30 -14.34
CA SER A 255 4.26 -14.14 -15.21
C SER A 255 3.94 -14.53 -16.64
N GLY A 256 2.98 -13.84 -17.28
CA GLY A 256 2.64 -13.98 -18.69
C GLY A 256 3.36 -12.96 -19.56
#